data_AF-A0A9X3TM54-F1
#
_entry.id   AF-A0A9X3TM54-F1
#
_cell.length_a   1.000
_cell.length_b   1.000
_cell.length_c   1.000
_cell.angle_alpha   90.00
_cell.angle_beta   90.00
_cell.angle_gamma   90.00
#
_symmetry.space_group_name_H-M   'P 1'
#
loop_
_entity.id
_entity.type
_entity.pdbx_description
1 polymer ?
#
loop_
_entity_poly.entity_id
_entity_poly.type
_entity_poly.pdbx_seq_one_letter_code
_entity_poly.pdbx_strand_id
1 'polypeptide(L)'
;MIHFRHHLISLAAVFLALGIGILLGGTAGQSWFAMKEQEVLKNMETKYDQALRSNSELKQQLNRILVEMERSHEEVERLLATRYADELRGSSVYVWHADQQRMGRLKQMFRSVGVNVLSYREGSVPLDGPLLVFGPVQPDWLAKLPRDCRWLYAEEVPDSPAKQWGLLENVQKLLTEMREARENS
;
A
#
# COMPACT_ATOMS: atom_id res chain seq x y z
N MET A 1 84.79 14.86 12.65
CA MET A 1 84.85 13.83 11.58
C MET A 1 83.55 13.04 11.62
N ILE A 2 82.52 13.45 10.89
CA ILE A 2 81.27 12.67 10.78
C ILE A 2 81.62 11.41 9.99
N HIS A 3 81.51 10.27 10.66
CA HIS A 3 82.10 9.00 10.26
C HIS A 3 81.60 8.52 8.90
N PHE A 4 82.52 8.12 8.02
CA PHE A 4 82.34 7.45 6.72
C PHE A 4 81.22 6.38 6.71
N ARG A 5 80.96 5.72 7.85
CA ARG A 5 79.85 4.78 8.07
C ARG A 5 78.47 5.38 7.78
N HIS A 6 78.24 6.64 8.13
CA HIS A 6 76.95 7.32 7.90
C HIS A 6 76.71 7.58 6.41
N HIS A 7 77.75 7.94 5.65
CA HIS A 7 77.64 8.13 4.20
C HIS A 7 77.40 6.82 3.45
N LEU A 8 77.98 5.71 3.90
CA LEU A 8 77.73 4.38 3.32
C LEU A 8 76.27 3.93 3.54
N ILE A 9 75.75 4.16 4.74
CA ILE A 9 74.36 3.81 5.09
C ILE A 9 73.37 4.69 4.29
N SER A 10 73.62 5.99 4.15
CA SER A 10 72.76 6.86 3.35
C SER A 10 72.79 6.50 1.87
N LEU A 11 73.96 6.16 1.33
CA LEU A 11 74.10 5.75 -0.07
C LEU A 11 73.36 4.43 -0.34
N ALA A 12 73.50 3.45 0.55
CA ALA A 12 72.77 2.19 0.46
C ALA A 12 71.26 2.42 0.52
N ALA A 13 70.78 3.30 1.41
CA ALA A 13 69.36 3.64 1.51
C ALA A 13 68.82 4.30 0.23
N VAL A 14 69.59 5.21 -0.38
CA VAL A 14 69.20 5.85 -1.66
C VAL A 14 69.11 4.83 -2.79
N PHE A 15 70.08 3.92 -2.92
CA PHE A 15 70.04 2.88 -3.95
C PHE A 15 68.90 1.88 -3.73
N LEU A 16 68.59 1.55 -2.47
CA LEU A 16 67.51 0.64 -2.14
C LEU A 16 66.14 1.27 -2.42
N ALA A 17 65.96 2.56 -2.09
CA ALA A 17 64.78 3.33 -2.46
C ALA A 17 64.61 3.44 -3.99
N LEU A 18 65.70 3.64 -4.72
CA LEU A 18 65.69 3.70 -6.19
C LEU A 18 65.34 2.34 -6.80
N GLY A 19 65.92 1.25 -6.30
CA GLY A 19 65.63 -0.11 -6.75
C GLY A 19 64.18 -0.51 -6.51
N ILE A 20 63.63 -0.20 -5.33
CA ILE A 20 62.22 -0.41 -5.02
C ILE A 20 61.33 0.48 -5.91
N GLY A 21 61.70 1.74 -6.12
CA GLY A 21 60.99 2.66 -6.99
C GLY A 21 60.91 2.19 -8.44
N ILE A 22 62.00 1.60 -8.96
CA ILE A 22 62.04 1.03 -10.32
C ILE A 22 61.28 -0.31 -10.40
N LEU A 23 61.31 -1.15 -9.37
CA LEU A 23 60.53 -2.38 -9.33
C LEU A 23 59.02 -2.12 -9.29
N LEU A 24 58.59 -1.14 -8.50
CA LEU A 24 57.18 -0.74 -8.40
C LEU A 24 56.71 0.15 -9.55
N GLY A 25 57.57 1.01 -10.08
CA GLY A 25 57.24 1.94 -11.18
C GLY A 25 57.55 1.40 -12.57
N GLY A 26 58.36 0.35 -12.67
CA GLY A 26 58.73 -0.31 -13.92
C GLY A 26 57.69 -1.34 -14.39
N THR A 27 58.06 -2.08 -15.43
CA THR A 27 57.17 -3.00 -16.15
C THR A 27 56.50 -4.06 -15.26
N ALA A 28 57.18 -4.52 -14.20
CA ALA A 28 56.64 -5.49 -13.24
C ALA A 28 55.51 -4.92 -12.37
N GLY A 29 55.61 -3.66 -11.94
CA GLY A 29 54.55 -2.99 -11.19
C GLY A 29 53.31 -2.73 -12.06
N GLN A 30 53.51 -2.28 -13.30
CA GLN A 30 52.41 -2.04 -14.24
C GLN A 30 51.58 -3.30 -14.53
N SER A 31 52.21 -4.46 -14.70
CA SER A 31 51.47 -5.71 -14.91
C SER A 31 50.60 -6.09 -13.72
N TRP A 32 51.08 -5.87 -12.50
CA TRP A 32 50.32 -6.16 -11.28
C TRP A 32 49.10 -5.23 -11.15
N PHE A 33 49.25 -3.94 -11.44
CA PHE A 33 48.15 -2.99 -11.43
C PHE A 33 47.08 -3.32 -12.48
N ALA A 34 47.49 -3.62 -13.72
CA ALA A 34 46.57 -3.96 -14.80
C ALA A 34 45.73 -5.22 -14.48
N MET A 35 46.36 -6.24 -13.88
CA MET A 35 45.69 -7.48 -13.49
C MET A 35 44.63 -7.23 -12.40
N LYS A 36 44.93 -6.33 -11.45
CA LYS A 36 44.02 -5.97 -10.36
C LYS A 36 42.86 -5.09 -10.85
N GLU A 37 43.09 -4.18 -11.79
CA GLU A 37 42.03 -3.41 -12.44
C GLU A 37 41.04 -4.31 -13.18
N GLN A 38 41.56 -5.31 -13.90
CA GLN A 38 40.74 -6.25 -14.66
C GLN A 38 39.88 -7.14 -13.75
N GLU A 39 40.41 -7.55 -12.60
CA GLU A 39 39.66 -8.29 -11.58
C GLU A 39 38.56 -7.44 -10.93
N VAL A 40 38.84 -6.17 -10.65
CA VAL A 40 37.84 -5.23 -10.11
C VAL A 40 36.72 -4.97 -11.11
N LEU A 41 37.05 -4.76 -12.39
CA LEU A 41 36.08 -4.59 -13.47
C LEU A 41 35.18 -5.82 -13.61
N LYS A 42 35.76 -7.03 -13.63
CA LYS A 42 35.02 -8.28 -13.71
C LYS A 42 34.08 -8.49 -12.51
N ASN A 43 34.52 -8.13 -11.31
CA ASN A 43 33.68 -8.17 -10.11
C ASN A 43 32.55 -7.13 -10.15
N MET A 44 32.78 -5.95 -10.72
CA MET A 44 31.74 -4.95 -10.92
C MET A 44 30.70 -5.40 -11.95
N GLU A 45 31.14 -5.95 -13.09
CA GLU A 45 30.26 -6.52 -14.11
C GLU A 45 29.37 -7.61 -13.53
N THR A 46 29.96 -8.54 -12.77
CA THR A 46 29.21 -9.63 -12.11
C THR A 46 28.17 -9.09 -11.12
N LYS A 47 28.53 -8.08 -10.31
CA LYS A 47 27.60 -7.44 -9.38
C LYS A 47 26.49 -6.68 -10.09
N TYR A 48 26.81 -6.03 -11.21
CA TYR A 48 25.85 -5.30 -12.02
C TYR A 48 24.84 -6.25 -12.67
N ASP A 49 25.31 -7.35 -13.26
CA ASP A 49 24.46 -8.39 -13.83
C ASP A 49 23.57 -9.03 -12.75
N GLN A 50 24.11 -9.30 -11.57
CA GLN A 50 23.33 -9.83 -10.45
C GLN A 50 22.25 -8.84 -9.99
N ALA A 51 22.58 -7.53 -9.93
CA ALA A 51 21.62 -6.49 -9.59
C ALA A 51 20.51 -6.37 -10.65
N LEU A 52 20.84 -6.47 -11.95
CA LEU A 52 19.87 -6.47 -13.04
C LEU A 52 18.92 -7.68 -12.96
N ARG A 53 19.45 -8.88 -12.71
CA ARG A 53 18.64 -10.10 -12.54
C ARG A 53 17.71 -9.97 -11.34
N SER A 54 18.22 -9.58 -10.19
CA SER A 54 17.43 -9.33 -8.98
C SER A 54 16.31 -8.33 -9.23
N ASN A 55 16.60 -7.22 -9.93
CA ASN A 55 15.59 -6.21 -10.28
C ASN A 55 14.49 -6.81 -11.17
N SER A 56 14.86 -7.63 -12.15
CA SER A 56 13.90 -8.29 -13.03
C SER A 56 13.01 -9.30 -12.28
N GLU A 57 13.58 -10.08 -11.37
CA GLU A 57 12.86 -11.04 -10.53
C GLU A 57 11.90 -10.32 -9.57
N LEU A 58 12.35 -9.25 -8.93
CA LEU A 58 11.52 -8.39 -8.07
C LEU A 58 10.34 -7.81 -8.83
N LYS A 59 10.57 -7.29 -10.05
CA LYS A 59 9.48 -6.79 -10.91
C LYS A 59 8.48 -7.88 -11.27
N GLN A 60 8.94 -9.09 -11.56
CA GLN A 60 8.05 -10.22 -11.85
C GLN A 60 7.26 -10.69 -10.62
N GLN A 61 7.86 -10.68 -9.43
CA GLN A 61 7.17 -10.98 -8.18
C GLN A 61 6.10 -9.93 -7.88
N LEU A 62 6.45 -8.65 -8.02
CA LEU A 62 5.53 -7.55 -7.81
C LEU A 62 4.33 -7.63 -8.75
N ASN A 63 4.57 -7.89 -10.04
CA ASN A 63 3.48 -8.05 -11.01
C ASN A 63 2.58 -9.26 -10.70
N ARG A 64 3.16 -10.39 -10.24
CA ARG A 64 2.38 -11.56 -9.81
C ARG A 64 1.47 -11.24 -8.62
N ILE A 65 2.01 -10.57 -7.61
CA ILE A 65 1.25 -10.16 -6.41
C ILE A 65 0.12 -9.21 -6.79
N LEU A 66 0.37 -8.24 -7.69
CA LEU A 66 -0.68 -7.33 -8.16
C LEU A 66 -1.81 -8.07 -8.87
N VAL A 67 -1.49 -9.00 -9.77
CA VAL A 67 -2.49 -9.79 -10.49
C VAL A 67 -3.28 -10.69 -9.54
N GLU A 68 -2.63 -11.29 -8.55
CA GLU A 68 -3.29 -12.13 -7.54
C GLU A 68 -4.22 -11.31 -6.64
N MET A 69 -3.78 -10.10 -6.25
CA MET A 69 -4.60 -9.15 -5.50
C MET A 69 -5.84 -8.72 -6.29
N GLU A 70 -5.69 -8.39 -7.58
CA GLU A 70 -6.81 -7.99 -8.46
C GLU A 70 -7.85 -9.11 -8.58
N ARG A 71 -7.40 -10.36 -8.82
CA ARG A 71 -8.28 -11.52 -8.91
C ARG A 71 -9.01 -11.81 -7.60
N SER A 72 -8.28 -11.73 -6.48
CA SER A 72 -8.87 -11.90 -5.15
C SER A 72 -9.95 -10.85 -4.92
N HIS A 73 -9.70 -9.58 -5.29
CA HIS A 73 -10.68 -8.51 -5.18
C HIS A 73 -11.94 -8.77 -6.01
N GLU A 74 -11.81 -9.20 -7.27
CA GLU A 74 -12.95 -9.54 -8.13
C GLU A 74 -13.77 -10.74 -7.62
N GLU A 75 -13.12 -11.73 -7.00
CA GLU A 75 -13.81 -12.87 -6.37
C GLU A 75 -14.59 -12.41 -5.14
N VAL A 76 -13.98 -11.57 -4.30
CA VAL A 76 -14.61 -10.97 -3.13
C VAL A 76 -15.83 -10.14 -3.53
N GLU A 77 -15.71 -9.26 -4.52
CA GLU A 77 -16.84 -8.44 -5.00
C GLU A 77 -17.98 -9.30 -5.55
N ARG A 78 -17.68 -10.40 -6.26
CA ARG A 78 -18.71 -11.32 -6.77
C ARG A 78 -19.41 -12.09 -5.65
N LEU A 79 -18.67 -12.55 -4.64
CA LEU A 79 -19.25 -13.22 -3.47
C LEU A 79 -20.10 -12.26 -2.63
N LEU A 80 -19.65 -11.01 -2.49
CA LEU A 80 -20.39 -9.91 -1.87
C LEU A 80 -21.73 -9.67 -2.58
N ALA A 81 -21.70 -9.48 -3.89
CA ALA A 81 -22.91 -9.28 -4.68
C ALA A 81 -23.85 -10.49 -4.55
N THR A 82 -23.34 -11.72 -4.65
CA THR A 82 -24.20 -12.91 -4.64
C THR A 82 -24.87 -13.15 -3.28
N ARG A 83 -24.16 -12.95 -2.16
CA ARG A 83 -24.69 -13.21 -0.82
C ARG A 83 -25.75 -12.19 -0.39
N TYR A 84 -25.55 -10.91 -0.72
CA TYR A 84 -26.38 -9.84 -0.18
C TYR A 84 -27.36 -9.24 -1.21
N ALA A 85 -27.18 -9.47 -2.51
CA ALA A 85 -28.06 -8.89 -3.53
C ALA A 85 -29.51 -9.34 -3.42
N ASP A 86 -29.81 -10.55 -2.95
CA ASP A 86 -31.20 -11.03 -2.87
C ASP A 86 -31.98 -10.36 -1.72
N GLU A 87 -31.31 -10.04 -0.61
CA GLU A 87 -31.96 -9.41 0.55
C GLU A 87 -31.90 -7.88 0.53
N LEU A 88 -30.84 -7.31 -0.06
CA LEU A 88 -30.63 -5.87 -0.13
C LEU A 88 -31.20 -5.25 -1.42
N ARG A 89 -31.61 -6.05 -2.42
CA ARG A 89 -32.18 -5.55 -3.67
C ARG A 89 -33.38 -4.65 -3.44
N GLY A 90 -33.34 -3.46 -4.03
CA GLY A 90 -34.44 -2.50 -3.97
C GLY A 90 -34.59 -1.79 -2.62
N SER A 91 -33.75 -2.11 -1.63
CA SER A 91 -33.68 -1.37 -0.37
C SER A 91 -33.04 -0.01 -0.58
N SER A 92 -33.52 1.00 0.15
CA SER A 92 -32.94 2.34 0.11
C SER A 92 -32.06 2.55 1.34
N VAL A 93 -30.90 3.16 1.15
CA VAL A 93 -29.99 3.52 2.24
C VAL A 93 -29.62 4.98 2.12
N TYR A 94 -29.76 5.72 3.20
CA TYR A 94 -29.43 7.13 3.26
C TYR A 94 -27.99 7.28 3.68
N VAL A 95 -27.20 8.11 3.00
CA VAL A 95 -25.78 8.32 3.30
C VAL A 95 -25.51 9.79 3.53
N TRP A 96 -24.89 10.10 4.65
CA TRP A 96 -24.29 11.40 4.97
C TRP A 96 -22.78 11.27 5.07
N HIS A 97 -22.05 12.21 4.46
CA HIS A 97 -20.60 12.31 4.58
C HIS A 97 -20.21 13.79 4.64
N ALA A 98 -19.27 14.16 5.50
CA ALA A 98 -18.78 15.54 5.64
C ALA A 98 -18.20 16.09 4.33
N ASP A 99 -17.46 15.26 3.60
CA ASP A 99 -16.96 15.53 2.25
C ASP A 99 -17.84 14.82 1.18
N GLN A 100 -18.68 15.57 0.47
CA GLN A 100 -19.56 15.01 -0.57
C GLN A 100 -18.82 14.46 -1.80
N GLN A 101 -17.56 14.85 -2.04
CA GLN A 101 -16.77 14.37 -3.19
C GLN A 101 -16.42 12.89 -3.07
N ARG A 102 -16.23 12.38 -1.84
CA ARG A 102 -15.89 10.98 -1.58
C ARG A 102 -17.07 10.01 -1.69
N MET A 103 -18.29 10.52 -1.86
CA MET A 103 -19.51 9.69 -1.95
C MET A 103 -19.61 8.86 -3.24
N GLY A 104 -18.82 9.18 -4.27
CA GLY A 104 -18.87 8.48 -5.56
C GLY A 104 -18.56 6.98 -5.45
N ARG A 105 -17.49 6.62 -4.73
CA ARG A 105 -17.09 5.21 -4.52
C ARG A 105 -18.13 4.42 -3.73
N LEU A 106 -18.69 5.02 -2.69
CA LEU A 106 -19.70 4.37 -1.86
C LEU A 106 -21.01 4.11 -2.65
N LYS A 107 -21.44 5.08 -3.47
CA LYS A 107 -22.60 4.91 -4.36
C LYS A 107 -22.40 3.77 -5.36
N GLN A 108 -21.19 3.61 -5.90
CA GLN A 108 -20.87 2.54 -6.84
C GLN A 108 -20.89 1.17 -6.17
N MET A 109 -20.33 1.06 -4.97
CA MET A 109 -20.34 -0.17 -4.16
C MET A 109 -21.75 -0.62 -3.78
N PHE A 110 -22.60 0.26 -3.28
CA PHE A 110 -23.98 -0.14 -2.94
C PHE A 110 -24.82 -0.44 -4.19
N ARG A 111 -24.57 0.27 -5.30
CA ARG A 111 -25.25 0.00 -6.58
C ARG A 111 -24.89 -1.37 -7.14
N SER A 112 -23.66 -1.87 -6.96
CA SER A 112 -23.29 -3.22 -7.43
C SER A 112 -24.05 -4.33 -6.69
N VAL A 113 -24.52 -4.05 -5.47
CA VAL A 113 -25.36 -4.96 -4.67
C VAL A 113 -26.87 -4.71 -4.87
N GLY A 114 -27.25 -3.73 -5.70
CA GLY A 114 -28.65 -3.42 -6.00
C GLY A 114 -29.37 -2.56 -4.96
N VAL A 115 -28.61 -1.84 -4.12
CA VAL A 115 -29.13 -0.90 -3.11
C VAL A 115 -29.22 0.52 -3.68
N ASN A 116 -30.32 1.20 -3.40
CA ASN A 116 -30.52 2.60 -3.77
C ASN A 116 -29.89 3.52 -2.72
N VAL A 117 -28.78 4.16 -3.06
CA VAL A 117 -28.12 5.13 -2.17
C VAL A 117 -28.68 6.54 -2.36
N LEU A 118 -29.31 7.07 -1.33
CA LEU A 118 -29.84 8.43 -1.26
C LEU A 118 -28.90 9.32 -0.45
N SER A 119 -28.62 10.52 -0.93
CA SER A 119 -27.84 11.49 -0.15
C SER A 119 -28.73 12.09 0.94
N TYR A 120 -28.31 11.97 2.20
CA TYR A 120 -29.01 12.55 3.33
C TYR A 120 -28.65 14.03 3.51
N ARG A 121 -29.66 14.86 3.78
CA ARG A 121 -29.49 16.27 4.16
C ARG A 121 -29.88 16.43 5.62
N GLU A 122 -29.08 17.17 6.38
CA GLU A 122 -29.39 17.51 7.76
C GLU A 122 -30.79 18.14 7.86
N GLY A 123 -31.61 17.64 8.78
CA GLY A 123 -33.00 18.06 8.95
C GLY A 123 -34.04 17.32 8.11
N SER A 124 -33.63 16.41 7.20
CA SER A 124 -34.55 15.46 6.57
C SER A 124 -34.77 14.21 7.44
N VAL A 125 -35.85 13.48 7.24
CA VAL A 125 -36.09 12.20 7.94
C VAL A 125 -35.94 11.06 6.93
N PRO A 126 -35.10 10.04 7.21
CA PRO A 126 -35.06 8.82 6.40
C PRO A 126 -36.41 8.11 6.50
N LEU A 127 -37.10 7.91 5.37
CA LEU A 127 -38.45 7.32 5.37
C LEU A 127 -38.41 5.80 5.24
N ASP A 128 -37.57 5.28 4.34
CA ASP A 128 -37.61 3.86 3.92
C ASP A 128 -36.24 3.17 4.02
N GLY A 129 -35.43 3.52 5.02
CA GLY A 129 -34.18 2.81 5.28
C GLY A 129 -33.22 3.47 6.26
N PRO A 130 -32.15 2.75 6.64
CA PRO A 130 -31.20 3.21 7.63
C PRO A 130 -30.33 4.36 7.10
N LEU A 131 -29.89 5.21 8.04
CA LEU A 131 -28.96 6.30 7.77
C LEU A 131 -27.52 5.89 8.10
N LEU A 132 -26.65 5.87 7.10
CA LEU A 132 -25.21 5.71 7.24
C LEU A 132 -24.53 7.07 7.34
N VAL A 133 -23.75 7.26 8.40
CA VAL A 133 -23.05 8.50 8.70
C VAL A 133 -21.56 8.22 8.70
N PHE A 134 -20.84 8.91 7.81
CA PHE A 134 -19.39 8.78 7.67
C PHE A 134 -18.68 10.10 7.95
N GLY A 135 -17.66 10.05 8.80
CA GLY A 135 -16.80 11.20 9.07
C GLY A 135 -15.98 11.04 10.34
N PRO A 136 -14.91 11.85 10.51
CA PRO A 136 -13.98 11.72 11.63
C PRO A 136 -14.59 12.06 12.99
N VAL A 137 -15.73 12.75 13.00
CA VAL A 137 -16.43 13.15 14.21
C VAL A 137 -17.91 12.83 14.03
N GLN A 138 -18.50 12.17 15.04
CA GLN A 138 -19.92 11.89 15.09
C GLN A 138 -20.70 13.21 15.18
N PRO A 139 -21.64 13.48 14.26
CA PRO A 139 -22.39 14.74 14.29
C PRO A 139 -23.38 14.81 15.46
N ASP A 140 -23.45 15.94 16.14
CA ASP A 140 -24.34 16.16 17.29
C ASP A 140 -25.83 16.07 16.93
N TRP A 141 -26.20 16.31 15.67
CA TRP A 141 -27.57 16.18 15.19
C TRP A 141 -28.04 14.72 15.12
N LEU A 142 -27.12 13.74 15.11
CA LEU A 142 -27.45 12.32 15.04
C LEU A 142 -28.23 11.86 16.27
N ALA A 143 -27.90 12.40 17.44
CA ALA A 143 -28.61 12.13 18.70
C ALA A 143 -30.01 12.75 18.77
N LYS A 144 -30.33 13.69 17.87
CA LYS A 144 -31.61 14.40 17.83
C LYS A 144 -32.62 13.75 16.86
N LEU A 145 -32.23 12.67 16.18
CA LEU A 145 -33.12 11.98 15.25
C LEU A 145 -34.29 11.28 15.97
N PRO A 146 -35.45 11.13 15.30
CA PRO A 146 -36.56 10.34 15.81
C PRO A 146 -36.14 8.91 16.17
N ARG A 147 -36.78 8.31 17.19
CA ARG A 147 -36.44 6.94 17.66
C ARG A 147 -36.62 5.86 16.58
N ASP A 148 -37.48 6.13 15.60
CA ASP A 148 -37.78 5.21 14.49
C ASP A 148 -36.68 5.25 13.42
N CYS A 149 -35.78 6.25 13.47
CA CYS A 149 -34.62 6.32 12.60
C CYS A 149 -33.50 5.43 13.12
N ARG A 150 -33.23 4.34 12.41
CA ARG A 150 -32.02 3.54 12.61
C ARG A 150 -30.86 4.16 11.85
N TRP A 151 -29.71 4.26 12.51
CA TRP A 151 -28.50 4.82 11.92
C TRP A 151 -27.27 4.02 12.30
N LEU A 152 -26.24 4.09 11.45
CA LEU A 152 -24.93 3.51 11.68
C LEU A 152 -23.86 4.56 11.42
N TYR A 153 -22.95 4.70 12.37
CA TYR A 153 -21.82 5.62 12.27
C TYR A 153 -20.53 4.84 12.00
N ALA A 154 -19.73 5.34 11.06
CA ALA A 154 -18.38 4.86 10.80
C ALA A 154 -17.43 6.05 10.61
N GLU A 155 -16.27 6.00 11.24
CA GLU A 155 -15.29 7.10 11.19
C GLU A 155 -14.76 7.32 9.76
N GLU A 156 -14.63 6.24 9.00
CA GLU A 156 -14.09 6.25 7.65
C GLU A 156 -14.97 5.46 6.68
N VAL A 157 -14.96 5.89 5.41
CA VAL A 157 -15.53 5.11 4.31
C VAL A 157 -14.71 3.82 4.17
N PRO A 158 -15.35 2.64 4.08
CA PRO A 158 -14.62 1.38 3.94
C PRO A 158 -13.65 1.40 2.77
N ASP A 159 -12.37 1.27 3.09
CA ASP A 159 -11.24 1.31 2.16
C ASP A 159 -10.72 -0.09 1.77
N SER A 160 -11.23 -1.12 2.43
CA SER A 160 -10.84 -2.52 2.24
C SER A 160 -12.06 -3.44 2.18
N PRO A 161 -11.97 -4.57 1.46
CA PRO A 161 -13.12 -5.46 1.30
C PRO A 161 -13.64 -6.04 2.63
N ALA A 162 -12.75 -6.32 3.59
CA ALA A 162 -13.13 -6.76 4.94
C ALA A 162 -14.03 -5.74 5.65
N LYS A 163 -13.70 -4.45 5.58
CA LYS A 163 -14.53 -3.38 6.16
C LYS A 163 -15.84 -3.20 5.38
N GLN A 164 -15.82 -3.38 4.07
CA GLN A 164 -17.01 -3.33 3.21
C GLN A 164 -18.00 -4.45 3.57
N TRP A 165 -17.50 -5.67 3.82
CA TRP A 165 -18.29 -6.80 4.31
C TRP A 165 -18.97 -6.49 5.64
N GLY A 166 -18.21 -6.05 6.64
CA GLY A 166 -18.77 -5.72 7.95
C GLY A 166 -19.85 -4.62 7.87
N LEU A 167 -19.66 -3.64 6.99
CA LEU A 167 -20.68 -2.61 6.75
C LEU A 167 -21.95 -3.21 6.15
N LEU A 168 -21.85 -4.06 5.13
CA LEU A 168 -23.03 -4.66 4.48
C LEU A 168 -23.79 -5.59 5.42
N GLU A 169 -23.09 -6.38 6.24
CA GLU A 169 -23.68 -7.22 7.27
C GLU A 169 -24.45 -6.38 8.30
N ASN A 170 -23.85 -5.29 8.77
CA ASN A 170 -24.52 -4.38 9.70
C ASN A 170 -25.75 -3.70 9.07
N VAL A 171 -25.66 -3.30 7.80
CA VAL A 171 -26.79 -2.72 7.05
C VAL A 171 -27.92 -3.73 6.89
N GLN A 172 -27.60 -4.97 6.52
CA GLN A 172 -28.58 -6.05 6.40
C GLN A 172 -29.29 -6.28 7.74
N LYS A 173 -28.54 -6.42 8.83
CA LYS A 173 -29.10 -6.60 10.17
C LYS A 173 -30.05 -5.46 10.55
N LEU A 174 -29.65 -4.21 10.30
CA LEU A 174 -30.48 -3.03 10.56
C LEU A 174 -31.77 -3.04 9.72
N LEU A 175 -31.69 -3.41 8.44
CA LEU A 175 -32.86 -3.52 7.57
C LEU A 175 -33.83 -4.62 8.04
N THR A 176 -33.30 -5.77 8.48
CA THR A 176 -34.10 -6.85 9.05
C THR A 176 -34.80 -6.41 10.34
N GLU A 177 -34.07 -5.79 11.27
CA GLU A 177 -34.64 -5.26 12.52
C GLU A 177 -35.72 -4.19 12.25
N MET A 178 -35.52 -3.32 11.26
CA MET A 178 -36.53 -2.33 10.86
C MET A 178 -37.79 -2.98 10.27
N ARG A 179 -37.63 -4.07 9.49
CA ARG A 179 -38.76 -4.81 8.91
C ARG A 179 -39.56 -5.52 10.01
N GLU A 180 -38.89 -6.20 10.93
CA GLU A 180 -39.51 -6.86 12.08
C GLU A 180 -40.23 -5.87 13.00
N ALA A 181 -39.64 -4.69 13.26
CA ALA A 181 -40.28 -3.65 14.07
C ALA A 181 -41.55 -3.09 13.41
N ARG A 182 -41.59 -3.04 12.07
CA ARG A 182 -42.75 -2.58 11.30
C ARG A 182 -43.86 -3.63 11.22
N GLU A 183 -43.52 -4.92 11.23
CA GLU A 183 -44.50 -6.02 11.22
C GLU A 183 -45.12 -6.27 12.61
N ASN A 184 -44.43 -5.91 13.70
CA ASN A 184 -44.89 -6.09 15.07
C ASN A 184 -45.60 -4.86 15.68
N SER A 185 -45.81 -3.78 14.92
CA SER A 185 -46.45 -2.54 15.36
C SER A 185 -47.79 -2.30 14.67
#